data_AF-A0A945M3Y2-F1
#
_entry.id   AF-A0A945M3Y2-F1
#
_cell.length_a   1.000
_cell.length_b   1.000
_cell.length_c   1.000
_cell.angle_alpha   90.00
_cell.angle_beta   90.00
_cell.angle_gamma   90.00
#
_symmetry.space_group_name_H-M   'P 1'
#
loop_
_entity.id
_entity.type
_entity.pdbx_description
1 polymer ?
#
loop_
_entity_poly.entity_id
_entity_poly.type
_entity_poly.pdbx_seq_one_letter_code
_entity_poly.pdbx_strand_id
1 'polypeptide(L)' 'MIVFDLNCSNDHPFEGWFKDAAEFASQRRRKLVVCPV' A
#
# COMPACT_ATOMS: atom_id res chain seq x y z
N MET A 1 -6.65 -7.12 10.04
CA MET A 1 -6.55 -6.07 9.01
C MET A 1 -5.87 -4.89 9.65
N ILE A 2 -4.84 -4.37 8.99
CA ILE A 2 -4.03 -3.23 9.40
C ILE A 2 -4.20 -2.20 8.29
N VAL A 3 -4.53 -0.97 8.68
CA VAL A 3 -4.59 0.18 7.77
C VAL A 3 -3.21 0.82 7.75
N PHE A 4 -2.69 1.08 6.56
CA PHE A 4 -1.44 1.78 6.34
C PHE A 4 -1.72 3.10 5.62
N ASP A 5 -1.19 4.19 6.17
CA ASP A 5 -1.07 5.45 5.44
C ASP A 5 0.06 5.34 4.44
N LEU A 6 -0.27 5.40 3.15
CA LEU A 6 0.67 5.30 2.05
C LEU A 6 0.73 6.62 1.28
N ASN A 7 1.90 6.89 0.73
CA ASN A 7 2.12 8.02 -0.16
C ASN A 7 2.88 7.51 -1.39
N CYS A 8 2.42 7.88 -2.59
CA CYS A 8 3.13 7.58 -3.82
C CYS A 8 4.23 8.62 -4.09
N SER A 9 5.05 8.39 -5.12
CA SER A 9 6.12 9.34 -5.48
C SER A 9 5.61 10.70 -5.97
N ASN A 10 4.33 10.83 -6.31
CA ASN A 10 3.69 12.08 -6.72
C ASN A 10 3.00 12.80 -5.54
N ASP A 11 3.29 12.39 -4.31
CA ASP A 11 2.72 12.98 -3.09
C ASP A 11 1.19 12.81 -2.95
N HIS A 12 0.62 11.75 -3.54
CA HIS A 12 -0.79 11.40 -3.32
C HIS A 12 -0.92 10.50 -2.07
N PRO A 13 -1.56 10.97 -0.99
CA PRO A 13 -1.87 10.16 0.16
C PRO A 13 -3.04 9.21 -0.13
N PHE A 14 -2.94 7.96 0.33
CA PHE A 14 -4.02 6.98 0.26
C PHE A 14 -3.89 5.91 1.34
N GLU A 15 -5.00 5.27 1.67
CA GLU A 15 -5.04 4.19 2.65
C GLU A 15 -4.90 2.83 1.97
N GLY A 16 -4.00 2.00 2.49
CA GLY A 16 -3.84 0.60 2.09
C GLY A 16 -4.35 -0.34 3.17
N TRP A 17 -5.27 -1.22 2.82
CA TRP A 17 -5.87 -2.18 3.74
C TRP A 17 -5.24 -3.55 3.53
N PHE A 18 -4.43 -4.00 4.48
CA PHE A 18 -3.72 -5.27 4.38
C PHE A 18 -4.06 -6.18 5.55
N LYS A 19 -3.97 -7.50 5.37
CA LYS A 19 -4.18 -8.47 6.44
C LYS A 19 -3.15 -8.28 7.57
N ASP A 20 -1.89 -8.10 7.18
CA ASP A 20 -0.70 -7.94 8.02
C ASP A 20 0.46 -7.28 7.23
N ALA A 21 1.59 -7.02 7.90
CA ALA A 21 2.76 -6.40 7.28
C ALA A 21 3.45 -7.28 6.22
N ALA A 22 3.36 -8.60 6.34
CA ALA A 22 3.96 -9.52 5.36
C ALA A 22 3.18 -9.53 4.05
N GLU A 23 1.85 -9.40 4.13
CA GLU A 23 0.98 -9.22 2.98
C GLU A 23 1.32 -7.91 2.24
N PHE A 24 1.44 -6.78 2.95
CA PHE A 24 1.87 -5.52 2.35
C PHE A 24 3.22 -5.65 1.62
N ALA A 25 4.23 -6.22 2.27
CA ALA A 25 5.55 -6.42 1.66
C ALA A 25 5.50 -7.31 0.42
N SER A 26 4.67 -8.37 0.44
CA SER A 26 4.45 -9.27 -0.69
C SER A 26 3.77 -8.56 -1.87
N GLN A 27 2.68 -7.83 -1.62
CA GLN A 27 1.96 -7.08 -2.64
C GLN A 27 2.82 -5.95 -3.23
N ARG A 28 3.58 -5.23 -2.39
CA ARG A 28 4.53 -4.20 -2.82
C ARG A 28 5.62 -4.76 -3.73
N ARG A 29 6.22 -5.91 -3.37
CA ARG A 29 7.24 -6.58 -4.21
C ARG A 29 6.68 -7.00 -5.58
N ARG A 30 5.41 -7.41 -5.60
CA ARG A 30 4.68 -7.77 -6.83
C ARG A 30 4.16 -6.55 -7.61
N LYS A 31 4.42 -5.32 -7.15
CA LYS A 31 3.91 -4.07 -7.73
C LYS A 31 2.38 -4.02 -7.80
N LEU A 32 1.70 -4.65 -6.84
CA LEU A 32 0.24 -4.64 -6.71
C LEU A 32 -0.28 -3.49 -5.84
N VAL A 33 0.60 -2.87 -5.06
CA VAL A 33 0.28 -1.63 -4.34
C VAL A 33 0.46 -0.47 -5.30
N VAL A 34 -0.66 0.09 -5.77
CA VAL A 34 -0.71 1.17 -6.76
C VAL A 34 -1.41 2.39 -6.20
N CYS A 35 -1.00 3.57 -6.68
CA CYS A 35 -1.73 4.80 -6.40
C CYS A 35 -3.11 4.72 -7.07
N PRO A 36 -4.20 5.07 -6.38
CA PRO A 36 -5.55 5.02 -6.94
C PRO A 36 -5.92 6.25 -7.80
N VAL A 37 -5.02 7.23 -7.92
CA VAL A 37 -5.16 8.46 -8.74
C VAL A 37 -4.58 8.24 -10.13
#